data_AF-A0A7X0CI19-F1
#
_entry.id   AF-A0A7X0CI19-F1
#
_cell.length_a   1.000
_cell.length_b   1.000
_cell.length_c   1.000
_cell.angle_alpha   90.00
_cell.angle_beta   90.00
_cell.angle_gamma   90.00
#
_symmetry.space_group_name_H-M   'P 1'
#
loop_
_entity.id
_entity.type
_entity.pdbx_description
1 polymer ?
#
loop_
_entity_poly.entity_id
_entity_poly.type
_entity_poly.pdbx_seq_one_letter_code
_entity_poly.pdbx_strand_id
1 'polypeptide(L)'
;MGRKIFISYKYGDTGVLALDNKYGTKVRDYVDKLQTLIDAGDHINKGEQDGQSLADFEDEAIASRLRDKIYDSSITIVLISKNMKSLYLNEKDQWMPWEISYSLKEHSRDGRTSLTNAVLAVVLPDEYGSYEYYITQNVACGSTSYNTPFLFNIIRENMFNMKAPDTKDCNGNTIFYGRHSYIHNVKWGDFITAIDANLDIATSINSNIINYTIVKTLR
;
A
#
# COMPACT_ATOMS: atom_id res chain seq x y z
N MET A 1 -19.02 4.81 -6.41
CA MET A 1 -18.49 5.95 -7.19
C MET A 1 -17.09 5.58 -7.62
N GLY A 2 -16.78 5.72 -8.90
CA GLY A 2 -15.45 5.42 -9.43
C GLY A 2 -14.31 6.14 -8.72
N ARG A 3 -13.23 5.40 -8.44
CA ARG A 3 -12.00 5.89 -7.81
C ARG A 3 -10.86 5.88 -8.81
N LYS A 4 -10.00 6.88 -8.74
CA LYS A 4 -8.75 6.91 -9.50
C LYS A 4 -7.67 6.26 -8.64
N ILE A 5 -7.18 5.10 -9.07
CA ILE A 5 -6.35 4.23 -8.25
C ILE A 5 -4.93 4.18 -8.82
N PHE A 6 -3.97 4.58 -8.00
CA PHE A 6 -2.55 4.36 -8.23
C PHE A 6 -2.10 3.08 -7.52
N ILE A 7 -1.21 2.29 -8.13
CA ILE A 7 -0.70 1.02 -7.55
C ILE A 7 0.82 1.10 -7.44
N SER A 8 1.35 1.07 -6.22
CA SER A 8 2.78 1.04 -5.89
C SER A 8 3.20 -0.38 -5.52
N TYR A 9 4.27 -0.89 -6.15
CA TYR A 9 4.73 -2.27 -5.99
C TYR A 9 6.17 -2.47 -6.49
N LYS A 10 6.81 -3.58 -6.10
CA LYS A 10 8.12 -4.00 -6.63
C LYS A 10 7.93 -4.93 -7.83
N TYR A 11 8.13 -4.43 -9.04
CA TYR A 11 7.82 -5.14 -10.30
C TYR A 11 8.35 -6.58 -10.39
N GLY A 12 9.65 -6.76 -10.13
CA GLY A 12 10.35 -8.03 -10.33
C GLY A 12 10.33 -9.01 -9.16
N ASP A 13 9.63 -8.71 -8.08
CA ASP A 13 9.64 -9.58 -6.90
C ASP A 13 8.85 -10.88 -7.18
N THR A 14 9.51 -12.01 -7.01
CA THR A 14 8.98 -13.37 -7.20
C THR A 14 8.66 -14.06 -5.88
N GLY A 15 8.84 -13.38 -4.74
CA GLY A 15 8.57 -13.90 -3.41
C GLY A 15 7.09 -13.96 -3.06
N VAL A 16 6.27 -14.40 -4.00
CA VAL A 16 4.81 -14.43 -3.94
C VAL A 16 4.27 -15.76 -4.44
N LEU A 17 3.08 -16.15 -3.96
CA LEU A 17 2.42 -17.38 -4.41
C LEU A 17 2.17 -17.34 -5.92
N ALA A 18 2.34 -18.48 -6.59
CA ALA A 18 2.03 -18.63 -8.00
C ALA A 18 0.54 -18.34 -8.30
N LEU A 19 0.26 -17.39 -9.20
CA LEU A 19 -1.09 -17.11 -9.66
C LEU A 19 -1.48 -18.10 -10.75
N ASP A 20 -2.63 -18.75 -10.60
CA ASP A 20 -3.23 -19.60 -11.63
C ASP A 20 -2.25 -20.67 -12.18
N ASN A 21 -1.41 -21.21 -11.28
CA ASN A 21 -0.32 -22.17 -11.55
C ASN A 21 0.81 -21.65 -12.49
N LYS A 22 0.93 -20.33 -12.66
CA LYS A 22 2.03 -19.70 -13.38
C LYS A 22 3.33 -19.74 -12.56
N TYR A 23 4.23 -20.66 -12.90
CA TYR A 23 5.58 -20.67 -12.33
C TYR A 23 6.32 -19.35 -12.63
N GLY A 24 7.09 -18.87 -11.67
CA GLY A 24 7.80 -17.59 -11.78
C GLY A 24 6.88 -16.37 -11.74
N THR A 25 5.69 -16.50 -11.14
CA THR A 25 4.81 -15.36 -10.83
C THR A 25 5.59 -14.26 -10.13
N LYS A 26 5.41 -13.04 -10.61
CA LYS A 26 5.93 -11.81 -10.03
C LYS A 26 4.80 -11.00 -9.43
N VAL A 27 5.14 -10.02 -8.60
CA VAL A 27 4.16 -9.03 -8.11
C VAL A 27 3.47 -8.30 -9.28
N ARG A 28 4.14 -8.10 -10.43
CA ARG A 28 3.49 -7.57 -11.65
C ARG A 28 2.27 -8.38 -12.08
N ASP A 29 2.31 -9.71 -11.99
CA ASP A 29 1.17 -10.56 -12.35
C ASP A 29 -0.03 -10.34 -11.41
N TYR A 30 0.23 -10.06 -10.13
CA TYR A 30 -0.81 -9.63 -9.19
C TYR A 30 -1.39 -8.28 -9.57
N VAL A 31 -0.57 -7.35 -10.08
CA VAL A 31 -1.05 -6.06 -10.60
C VAL A 31 -1.92 -6.27 -11.83
N ASP A 32 -1.52 -7.10 -12.79
CA ASP A 32 -2.35 -7.41 -13.98
C ASP A 32 -3.73 -7.94 -13.59
N LYS A 33 -3.76 -8.87 -12.63
CA LYS A 33 -4.99 -9.43 -12.07
C LYS A 33 -5.83 -8.36 -11.37
N LEU A 34 -5.20 -7.51 -10.55
CA LEU A 34 -5.87 -6.41 -9.87
C LEU A 34 -6.46 -5.40 -10.86
N GLN A 35 -5.70 -5.01 -11.88
CA GLN A 35 -6.16 -4.07 -12.91
C GLN A 35 -7.38 -4.63 -13.66
N THR A 36 -7.36 -5.92 -14.02
CA THR A 36 -8.52 -6.60 -14.62
C THR A 36 -9.77 -6.54 -13.73
N LEU A 37 -9.60 -6.74 -12.42
CA LEU A 37 -10.70 -6.69 -11.44
C LEU A 37 -11.23 -5.25 -11.22
N ILE A 38 -10.34 -4.26 -11.22
CA ILE A 38 -10.66 -2.84 -11.08
C ILE A 38 -11.39 -2.32 -12.32
N ASP A 39 -10.91 -2.67 -13.52
CA ASP A 39 -11.47 -2.26 -14.81
C ASP A 39 -12.83 -2.91 -15.08
N ALA A 40 -13.10 -4.09 -14.50
CA ALA A 40 -14.43 -4.69 -14.49
C ALA A 40 -15.44 -3.92 -13.60
N GLY A 41 -14.94 -3.09 -12.68
CA GLY A 41 -15.74 -2.18 -11.87
C GLY A 41 -15.88 -0.78 -12.49
N ASP A 42 -16.28 0.21 -11.69
CA ASP A 42 -16.40 1.61 -12.10
C ASP A 42 -15.10 2.41 -11.80
N HIS A 43 -13.97 1.75 -11.61
CA HIS A 43 -12.73 2.38 -11.17
C HIS A 43 -11.79 2.69 -12.33
N ILE A 44 -10.98 3.73 -12.15
CA ILE A 44 -10.00 4.16 -13.15
C ILE A 44 -8.61 3.79 -12.65
N ASN A 45 -8.01 2.80 -13.31
CA ASN A 45 -6.62 2.43 -13.09
C ASN A 45 -5.65 3.51 -13.62
N LYS A 46 -4.79 4.03 -12.75
CA LYS A 46 -3.70 4.96 -13.05
C LYS A 46 -2.31 4.32 -12.91
N GLY A 47 -2.26 3.02 -12.59
CA GLY A 47 -1.05 2.22 -12.57
C GLY A 47 -0.46 2.03 -13.97
N GLU A 48 0.76 1.53 -14.03
CA GLU A 48 1.46 1.38 -15.31
C GLU A 48 0.88 0.27 -16.19
N GLN A 49 0.89 0.52 -17.50
CA GLN A 49 0.82 -0.50 -18.54
C GLN A 49 2.20 -1.14 -18.70
N ASP A 50 2.23 -2.42 -19.05
CA ASP A 50 3.45 -3.24 -19.12
C ASP A 50 4.58 -2.56 -19.94
N GLY A 51 5.81 -2.60 -19.41
CA GLY A 51 6.99 -2.02 -20.07
C GLY A 51 7.46 -0.62 -19.60
N GLN A 52 6.77 0.04 -18.68
CA GLN A 52 7.28 1.25 -17.99
C GLN A 52 8.04 0.90 -16.70
N SER A 53 8.80 -0.21 -16.67
CA SER A 53 9.56 -0.60 -15.47
C SER A 53 10.57 0.50 -15.10
N LEU A 54 10.26 1.21 -14.00
CA LEU A 54 10.95 2.37 -13.44
C LEU A 54 12.29 2.02 -12.76
N ALA A 55 13.03 1.05 -13.30
CA ALA A 55 14.31 0.61 -12.74
C ALA A 55 15.36 1.73 -12.79
N ASP A 56 15.18 2.72 -13.67
CA ASP A 56 16.12 3.81 -13.89
C ASP A 56 15.55 5.13 -13.34
N PHE A 57 15.84 5.40 -12.06
CA PHE A 57 15.46 6.61 -11.30
C PHE A 57 15.96 7.93 -11.92
N GLU A 58 16.84 7.87 -12.92
CA GLU A 58 17.49 9.05 -13.52
C GLU A 58 16.67 9.76 -14.61
N ASP A 59 15.58 9.17 -15.09
CA ASP A 59 14.77 9.80 -16.14
C ASP A 59 13.71 10.76 -15.54
N GLU A 60 14.00 12.07 -15.59
CA GLU A 60 13.09 13.13 -15.16
C GLU A 60 11.73 13.09 -15.86
N ALA A 61 11.66 12.63 -17.11
CA ALA A 61 10.40 12.52 -17.85
C ALA A 61 9.53 11.38 -17.28
N ILE A 62 10.16 10.27 -16.89
CA ILE A 62 9.50 9.16 -16.22
C ILE A 62 8.96 9.60 -14.85
N ALA A 63 9.80 10.27 -14.05
CA ALA A 63 9.38 10.79 -12.75
C ALA A 63 8.22 11.79 -12.88
N SER A 64 8.25 12.67 -13.88
CA SER A 64 7.18 13.64 -14.15
C SER A 64 5.85 12.96 -14.50
N ARG A 65 5.85 11.96 -15.39
CA ARG A 65 4.64 11.19 -15.74
C ARG A 65 4.04 10.48 -14.55
N LEU A 66 4.88 9.96 -13.65
CA LEU A 66 4.39 9.29 -12.46
C LEU A 66 3.78 10.26 -11.46
N ARG A 67 4.41 11.43 -11.26
CA ARG A 67 3.83 12.52 -10.45
C ARG A 67 2.44 12.88 -10.93
N ASP A 68 2.26 13.00 -12.25
CA ASP A 68 0.95 13.31 -12.85
C ASP A 68 -0.10 12.23 -12.56
N LYS A 69 0.27 10.96 -12.67
CA LYS A 69 -0.62 9.82 -12.34
C LYS A 69 -1.01 9.81 -10.86
N ILE A 70 -0.06 10.02 -9.96
CA ILE A 70 -0.31 10.04 -8.51
C ILE A 70 -1.16 11.26 -8.13
N TYR A 71 -0.84 12.43 -8.70
CA TYR A 71 -1.57 13.69 -8.47
C TYR A 71 -3.03 13.61 -8.89
N ASP A 72 -3.34 12.92 -10.00
CA ASP A 72 -4.72 12.69 -10.45
C ASP A 72 -5.41 11.51 -9.74
N SER A 73 -4.75 10.82 -8.81
CA SER A 73 -5.34 9.67 -8.10
C SER A 73 -6.00 10.08 -6.79
N SER A 74 -7.01 9.32 -6.35
CA SER A 74 -7.68 9.49 -5.06
C SER A 74 -7.24 8.45 -4.03
N ILE A 75 -6.79 7.29 -4.50
CA ILE A 75 -6.34 6.17 -3.66
C ILE A 75 -5.02 5.65 -4.21
N THR A 76 -4.07 5.40 -3.31
CA THR A 76 -2.84 4.65 -3.58
C THR A 76 -2.93 3.28 -2.92
N ILE A 77 -2.99 2.23 -3.73
CA ILE A 77 -2.83 0.85 -3.30
C ILE A 77 -1.33 0.53 -3.25
N VAL A 78 -0.87 -0.03 -2.14
CA VAL A 78 0.51 -0.50 -1.98
C VAL A 78 0.48 -2.02 -1.89
N LEU A 79 1.12 -2.72 -2.83
CA LEU A 79 1.28 -4.17 -2.73
C LEU A 79 2.47 -4.51 -1.84
N ILE A 80 2.19 -5.19 -0.72
CA ILE A 80 3.19 -5.62 0.26
C ILE A 80 3.56 -7.06 -0.03
N SER A 81 4.72 -7.27 -0.66
CA SER A 81 5.34 -8.58 -0.84
C SER A 81 6.49 -8.79 0.16
N LYS A 82 6.83 -10.05 0.43
CA LYS A 82 7.88 -10.44 1.39
C LYS A 82 9.24 -9.81 1.10
N ASN A 83 9.60 -9.68 -0.19
CA ASN A 83 10.88 -9.10 -0.62
C ASN A 83 10.72 -7.70 -1.24
N MET A 84 9.69 -6.94 -0.84
CA MET A 84 9.44 -5.57 -1.34
C MET A 84 10.62 -4.60 -1.13
N LYS A 85 11.46 -4.85 -0.12
CA LYS A 85 12.70 -4.12 0.13
C LYS A 85 13.89 -4.80 -0.50
N SER A 86 14.71 -4.03 -1.20
CA SER A 86 16.09 -4.42 -1.52
C SER A 86 16.98 -4.06 -0.33
N LEU A 87 17.51 -5.06 0.37
CA LEU A 87 18.29 -4.87 1.61
C LEU A 87 19.65 -4.20 1.39
N TYR A 88 20.15 -4.17 0.15
CA TYR A 88 21.44 -3.58 -0.22
C TYR A 88 21.33 -2.11 -0.68
N LEU A 89 20.12 -1.56 -0.72
CA LEU A 89 19.86 -0.18 -1.14
C LEU A 89 19.25 0.61 0.02
N ASN A 90 19.56 1.90 0.12
CA ASN A 90 18.84 2.75 1.08
C ASN A 90 17.37 2.86 0.66
N GLU A 91 16.46 3.07 1.61
CA GLU A 91 15.04 3.21 1.29
C GLU A 91 14.76 4.40 0.37
N LYS A 92 15.48 5.51 0.56
CA LYS A 92 15.37 6.71 -0.30
C LYS A 92 15.78 6.47 -1.76
N ASP A 93 16.58 5.43 -2.02
CA ASP A 93 17.07 5.06 -3.34
C ASP A 93 16.16 3.99 -3.98
N GLN A 94 15.07 3.60 -3.29
CA GLN A 94 14.06 2.68 -3.80
C GLN A 94 12.78 3.44 -4.16
N TRP A 95 12.07 2.95 -5.18
CA TRP A 95 11.00 3.72 -5.81
C TRP A 95 9.72 3.81 -4.98
N MET A 96 9.28 2.69 -4.38
CA MET A 96 7.99 2.64 -3.64
C MET A 96 7.90 3.68 -2.50
N PRO A 97 8.93 3.90 -1.65
CA PRO A 97 8.88 4.94 -0.64
C PRO A 97 8.58 6.33 -1.21
N TRP A 98 9.20 6.68 -2.34
CA TRP A 98 8.98 7.95 -3.01
C TRP A 98 7.54 8.09 -3.49
N GLU A 99 6.96 7.06 -4.10
CA GLU A 99 5.57 7.07 -4.58
C GLU A 99 4.56 7.28 -3.44
N ILE A 100 4.78 6.58 -2.31
CA ILE A 100 3.93 6.68 -1.13
C ILE A 100 4.07 8.06 -0.49
N SER A 101 5.30 8.54 -0.33
CA SER A 101 5.59 9.91 0.15
C SER A 101 4.91 10.96 -0.73
N TYR A 102 4.97 10.81 -2.06
CA TYR A 102 4.32 11.72 -3.00
C TYR A 102 2.79 11.67 -2.87
N SER A 103 2.21 10.47 -2.75
CA SER A 103 0.77 10.24 -2.53
C SER A 103 0.25 10.86 -1.24
N LEU A 104 1.10 10.93 -0.22
CA LEU A 104 0.73 11.49 1.08
C LEU A 104 0.83 13.02 1.14
N LYS A 105 1.56 13.65 0.20
CA LYS A 105 1.77 15.09 0.16
C LYS A 105 0.66 15.80 -0.62
N GLU A 106 0.34 16.99 -0.17
CA GLU A 106 -0.48 17.93 -0.92
C GLU A 106 0.45 18.71 -1.86
N HIS A 107 0.11 18.79 -3.13
CA HIS A 107 0.89 19.50 -4.14
C HIS A 107 0.03 20.56 -4.81
N SER A 108 0.55 21.77 -4.97
CA SER A 108 -0.13 22.83 -5.71
C SER A 108 0.47 22.94 -7.11
N ARG A 109 -0.37 22.81 -8.15
CA ARG A 109 0.00 22.98 -9.55
C ARG A 109 -1.11 23.71 -10.29
N ASP A 110 -0.75 24.69 -11.12
CA ASP A 110 -1.68 25.44 -11.97
C ASP A 110 -2.93 25.97 -11.22
N GLY A 111 -2.74 26.43 -9.98
CA GLY A 111 -3.81 26.97 -9.13
C GLY A 111 -4.71 25.93 -8.45
N ARG A 112 -4.41 24.62 -8.57
CA ARG A 112 -5.12 23.53 -7.88
C ARG A 112 -4.20 22.78 -6.93
N THR A 113 -4.67 22.52 -5.71
CA THR A 113 -3.95 21.72 -4.72
C THR A 113 -4.53 20.32 -4.67
N SER A 114 -3.71 19.29 -4.89
CA SER A 114 -4.13 17.91 -4.66
C SER A 114 -4.31 17.66 -3.17
N LEU A 115 -5.31 16.85 -2.83
CA LEU A 115 -5.47 16.34 -1.47
C LEU A 115 -4.54 15.16 -1.24
N THR A 116 -4.33 14.84 0.04
CA THR A 116 -3.63 13.61 0.45
C THR A 116 -4.45 12.39 0.01
N ASN A 117 -3.87 11.48 -0.78
CA ASN A 117 -4.55 10.25 -1.22
C ASN A 117 -4.87 9.35 -0.03
N ALA A 118 -6.00 8.63 -0.09
CA ALA A 118 -6.18 7.48 0.78
C ALA A 118 -5.13 6.40 0.46
N VAL A 119 -4.68 5.65 1.46
CA VAL A 119 -3.67 4.60 1.27
C VAL A 119 -4.18 3.25 1.77
N LEU A 120 -4.08 2.23 0.92
CA LEU A 120 -4.51 0.86 1.18
C LEU A 120 -3.33 -0.09 0.93
N ALA A 121 -2.88 -0.80 1.96
CA ALA A 121 -1.88 -1.85 1.84
C ALA A 121 -2.55 -3.21 1.57
N VAL A 122 -2.31 -3.79 0.41
CA VAL A 122 -2.75 -5.16 0.08
C VAL A 122 -1.56 -6.10 0.23
N VAL A 123 -1.68 -7.03 1.17
CA VAL A 123 -0.61 -7.96 1.52
C VAL A 123 -0.72 -9.17 0.62
N LEU A 124 0.36 -9.51 -0.08
CA LEU A 124 0.40 -10.67 -0.96
C LEU A 124 0.75 -11.94 -0.16
N PRO A 125 0.27 -13.12 -0.56
CA PRO A 125 0.79 -14.35 0.02
C PRO A 125 2.24 -14.56 -0.44
N ASP A 126 3.10 -15.08 0.43
CA ASP A 126 4.45 -15.50 0.06
C ASP A 126 4.42 -16.76 -0.83
N GLU A 127 5.61 -17.27 -1.19
CA GLU A 127 5.76 -18.40 -2.11
C GLU A 127 5.02 -19.68 -1.65
N TYR A 128 4.69 -19.77 -0.36
CA TYR A 128 4.00 -20.89 0.27
C TYR A 128 2.53 -20.62 0.59
N GLY A 129 2.00 -19.46 0.18
CA GLY A 129 0.63 -19.06 0.50
C GLY A 129 0.48 -18.42 1.88
N SER A 130 1.59 -18.14 2.58
CA SER A 130 1.58 -17.58 3.93
C SER A 130 1.59 -16.06 3.93
N TYR A 131 0.99 -15.48 4.98
CA TYR A 131 1.06 -14.05 5.27
C TYR A 131 1.92 -13.74 6.49
N GLU A 132 2.50 -14.77 7.14
CA GLU A 132 3.13 -14.65 8.47
C GLU A 132 4.37 -13.77 8.50
N TYR A 133 4.98 -13.49 7.33
CA TYR A 133 6.05 -12.50 7.23
C TYR A 133 5.58 -11.09 7.66
N TYR A 134 4.28 -10.80 7.58
CA TYR A 134 3.67 -9.55 8.03
C TYR A 134 2.53 -9.72 9.03
N ILE A 135 1.61 -10.64 8.80
CA ILE A 135 0.36 -10.80 9.57
C ILE A 135 0.40 -12.14 10.30
N THR A 136 0.47 -12.10 11.62
CA THR A 136 0.39 -13.30 12.48
C THR A 136 -0.79 -13.21 13.46
N GLN A 137 -1.23 -14.36 13.97
CA GLN A 137 -2.29 -14.40 14.98
C GLN A 137 -1.70 -14.46 16.38
N ASN A 138 -2.18 -13.58 17.27
CA ASN A 138 -1.93 -13.66 18.70
C ASN A 138 -3.14 -14.34 19.36
N VAL A 139 -3.08 -15.68 19.42
CA VAL A 139 -4.16 -16.51 19.96
C VAL A 139 -4.46 -16.18 21.42
N ALA A 140 -3.45 -15.87 22.23
CA ALA A 140 -3.61 -15.57 23.64
C ALA A 140 -4.45 -14.31 23.91
N CYS A 141 -4.42 -13.35 22.98
CA CYS A 141 -5.14 -12.08 23.09
C CYS A 141 -6.31 -11.96 22.09
N GLY A 142 -6.56 -13.00 21.29
CA GLY A 142 -7.58 -12.98 20.24
C GLY A 142 -7.38 -11.84 19.24
N SER A 143 -6.12 -11.50 18.94
CA SER A 143 -5.76 -10.33 18.13
C SER A 143 -4.86 -10.71 16.95
N THR A 144 -4.72 -9.77 16.02
CA THR A 144 -3.78 -9.88 14.90
C THR A 144 -2.56 -9.03 15.18
N SER A 145 -1.37 -9.59 14.94
CA SER A 145 -0.08 -8.91 15.05
C SER A 145 0.43 -8.52 13.67
N TYR A 146 0.91 -7.29 13.54
CA TYR A 146 1.53 -6.78 12.32
C TYR A 146 3.03 -6.59 12.53
N ASN A 147 3.85 -7.36 11.83
CA ASN A 147 5.30 -7.21 11.78
C ASN A 147 5.67 -5.97 10.94
N THR A 148 5.53 -4.77 11.50
CA THR A 148 5.84 -3.51 10.79
C THR A 148 7.34 -3.24 10.55
N PRO A 149 8.32 -3.79 11.29
CA PRO A 149 9.74 -3.51 11.05
C PRO A 149 10.27 -3.80 9.64
N PHE A 150 9.72 -4.79 8.92
CA PHE A 150 10.18 -5.07 7.55
C PHE A 150 9.60 -4.11 6.50
N LEU A 151 8.55 -3.33 6.82
CA LEU A 151 7.92 -2.36 5.92
C LEU A 151 8.82 -1.14 5.71
N PHE A 152 8.75 -0.48 4.54
CA PHE A 152 9.42 0.81 4.33
C PHE A 152 9.03 1.79 5.43
N ASN A 153 9.96 2.63 5.87
CA ASN A 153 9.76 3.54 6.99
C ASN A 153 8.53 4.42 6.78
N ILE A 154 8.30 4.90 5.56
CA ILE A 154 7.10 5.69 5.23
C ILE A 154 5.78 4.92 5.44
N ILE A 155 5.77 3.59 5.27
CA ILE A 155 4.59 2.75 5.54
C ILE A 155 4.51 2.50 7.04
N ARG A 156 5.62 2.06 7.65
CA ARG A 156 5.72 1.72 9.06
C ARG A 156 5.24 2.86 9.96
N GLU A 157 5.70 4.08 9.72
CA GLU A 157 5.36 5.26 10.54
C GLU A 157 3.89 5.71 10.36
N ASN A 158 3.20 5.20 9.35
CA ASN A 158 1.76 5.43 9.14
C ASN A 158 0.88 4.24 9.55
N MET A 159 1.48 3.25 10.22
CA MET A 159 0.78 2.20 10.98
C MET A 159 0.70 2.61 12.45
N PHE A 160 -0.38 2.26 13.14
CA PHE A 160 -0.59 2.55 14.57
C PHE A 160 -0.42 4.04 14.95
N ASN A 161 -0.72 4.96 14.01
CA ASN A 161 -0.44 6.40 14.13
C ASN A 161 -1.69 7.25 14.45
N MET A 162 -2.78 6.63 14.91
CA MET A 162 -3.93 7.34 15.45
C MET A 162 -3.53 8.15 16.69
N LYS A 163 -3.95 9.42 16.77
CA LYS A 163 -3.58 10.34 17.86
C LYS A 163 -4.17 9.94 19.22
N ALA A 164 -5.38 9.38 19.21
CA ALA A 164 -6.09 8.91 20.40
C ALA A 164 -6.65 7.50 20.13
N PRO A 165 -5.80 6.46 20.18
CA PRO A 165 -6.24 5.10 19.89
C PRO A 165 -6.99 4.50 21.09
N ASP A 166 -8.01 3.69 20.79
CA ASP A 166 -8.62 2.80 21.77
C ASP A 166 -7.71 1.57 21.95
N THR A 167 -7.24 1.36 23.19
CA THR A 167 -6.24 0.33 23.48
C THR A 167 -6.52 -0.44 24.75
N LYS A 168 -5.99 -1.67 24.81
CA LYS A 168 -6.04 -2.53 25.99
C LYS A 168 -4.71 -3.27 26.13
N ASP A 169 -4.23 -3.40 27.36
CA ASP A 169 -3.11 -4.31 27.67
C ASP A 169 -3.57 -5.77 27.66
N CYS A 170 -2.78 -6.63 27.02
CA CYS A 170 -2.93 -8.08 27.09
C CYS A 170 -1.55 -8.75 27.06
N ASN A 171 -1.17 -9.36 28.19
CA ASN A 171 0.09 -10.07 28.35
C ASN A 171 1.32 -9.23 27.96
N GLY A 172 1.33 -7.94 28.32
CA GLY A 172 2.41 -7.01 27.98
C GLY A 172 2.41 -6.53 26.53
N ASN A 173 1.36 -6.85 25.76
CA ASN A 173 1.13 -6.29 24.42
C ASN A 173 0.01 -5.26 24.47
N THR A 174 0.19 -4.16 23.75
CA THR A 174 -0.87 -3.18 23.50
C THR A 174 -1.74 -3.66 22.33
N ILE A 175 -3.00 -3.97 22.62
CA ILE A 175 -4.02 -4.28 21.62
C ILE A 175 -4.69 -2.99 21.19
N PHE A 176 -4.82 -2.78 19.88
CA PHE A 176 -5.47 -1.62 19.30
C PHE A 176 -6.83 -2.02 18.71
N TYR A 177 -7.87 -1.23 19.00
CA TYR A 177 -9.21 -1.44 18.46
C TYR A 177 -9.53 -0.44 17.35
N GLY A 178 -10.46 -0.82 16.47
CA GLY A 178 -10.92 0.03 15.37
C GLY A 178 -9.81 0.42 14.39
N ARG A 179 -9.92 1.63 13.83
CA ARG A 179 -9.04 2.16 12.77
C ARG A 179 -7.82 2.88 13.34
N HIS A 180 -6.91 2.10 13.91
CA HIS A 180 -5.71 2.56 14.61
C HIS A 180 -4.57 3.02 13.70
N SER A 181 -4.64 2.72 12.39
CA SER A 181 -3.65 3.09 11.38
C SER A 181 -4.28 3.97 10.31
N TYR A 182 -3.51 4.93 9.78
CA TYR A 182 -3.93 5.70 8.61
C TYR A 182 -3.96 4.82 7.35
N ILE A 183 -3.00 3.90 7.23
CA ILE A 183 -2.98 2.90 6.15
C ILE A 183 -3.88 1.73 6.55
N HIS A 184 -4.97 1.52 5.80
CA HIS A 184 -5.76 0.29 5.91
C HIS A 184 -4.97 -0.88 5.34
N ASN A 185 -4.92 -2.02 6.01
CA ASN A 185 -4.26 -3.22 5.49
C ASN A 185 -5.22 -4.40 5.36
N VAL A 186 -5.00 -5.24 4.35
CA VAL A 186 -5.86 -6.40 4.07
C VAL A 186 -5.06 -7.47 3.32
N LYS A 187 -5.36 -8.75 3.57
CA LYS A 187 -4.77 -9.86 2.79
C LYS A 187 -5.33 -9.85 1.38
N TRP A 188 -4.51 -10.21 0.40
CA TRP A 188 -4.91 -10.30 -1.01
C TRP A 188 -6.20 -11.10 -1.21
N GLY A 189 -6.30 -12.30 -0.59
CA GLY A 189 -7.48 -13.15 -0.72
C GLY A 189 -8.77 -12.47 -0.23
N ASP A 190 -8.71 -11.81 0.93
CA ASP A 190 -9.86 -11.07 1.46
C ASP A 190 -10.19 -9.85 0.60
N PHE A 191 -9.16 -9.14 0.13
CA PHE A 191 -9.29 -7.94 -0.69
C PHE A 191 -10.05 -8.19 -1.99
N ILE A 192 -9.66 -9.22 -2.76
CA ILE A 192 -10.28 -9.51 -4.06
C ILE A 192 -11.74 -9.96 -3.95
N THR A 193 -12.18 -10.39 -2.76
CA THR A 193 -13.60 -10.72 -2.51
C THR A 193 -14.46 -9.50 -2.18
N ALA A 194 -13.84 -8.39 -1.78
CA ALA A 194 -14.53 -7.20 -1.30
C ALA A 194 -13.76 -5.91 -1.62
N ILE A 195 -13.44 -5.70 -2.90
CA ILE A 195 -12.61 -4.57 -3.36
C ILE A 195 -13.22 -3.24 -2.94
N ASP A 196 -14.48 -2.98 -3.33
CA ASP A 196 -15.18 -1.73 -3.04
C ASP A 196 -15.23 -1.42 -1.53
N ALA A 197 -15.52 -2.43 -0.71
CA ALA A 197 -15.58 -2.27 0.74
C ALA A 197 -14.23 -1.85 1.34
N ASN A 198 -13.12 -2.42 0.85
CA ASN A 198 -11.78 -2.04 1.31
C ASN A 198 -11.39 -0.64 0.84
N LEU A 199 -11.80 -0.25 -0.37
CA LEU A 199 -11.59 1.11 -0.88
C LEU A 199 -12.45 2.14 -0.12
N ASP A 200 -13.68 1.78 0.28
CA ASP A 200 -14.55 2.58 1.14
C ASP A 200 -13.92 2.79 2.52
N ILE A 201 -13.33 1.74 3.12
CA ILE A 201 -12.61 1.83 4.40
C ILE A 201 -11.44 2.82 4.28
N ALA A 202 -10.59 2.66 3.26
CA ALA A 202 -9.44 3.55 3.05
C ALA A 202 -9.89 5.01 2.83
N THR A 203 -10.94 5.21 2.03
CA THR A 203 -11.55 6.55 1.79
C THR A 203 -12.06 7.15 3.10
N SER A 204 -12.72 6.35 3.92
CA SER A 204 -13.29 6.80 5.19
C SER A 204 -12.21 7.15 6.22
N ILE A 205 -11.10 6.40 6.27
CA ILE A 205 -9.93 6.76 7.08
C ILE A 205 -9.35 8.10 6.60
N ASN A 206 -9.21 8.28 5.29
CA ASN A 206 -8.71 9.52 4.72
C ASN A 206 -9.63 10.73 4.93
N SER A 207 -10.95 10.55 4.94
CA SER A 207 -11.88 11.62 5.33
C SER A 207 -11.72 12.05 6.79
N ASN A 208 -11.14 11.18 7.63
CA ASN A 208 -10.83 11.41 9.04
C ASN A 208 -9.32 11.65 9.27
N ILE A 209 -8.60 12.15 8.25
CA ILE A 209 -7.14 12.36 8.27
C ILE A 209 -6.63 13.10 9.52
N ILE A 210 -7.43 14.03 10.06
CA ILE A 210 -7.09 14.82 11.23
C ILE A 210 -6.83 13.99 12.49
N ASN A 211 -7.36 12.76 12.56
CA ASN A 211 -7.21 11.86 13.69
C ASN A 211 -5.86 11.13 13.71
N TYR A 212 -5.03 11.30 12.67
CA TYR A 212 -3.78 10.58 12.49
C TYR A 212 -2.58 11.53 12.45
N THR A 213 -1.45 11.07 12.99
CA THR A 213 -0.15 11.75 12.84
C THR A 213 0.55 11.16 11.63
N ILE A 214 0.43 11.82 10.48
CA ILE A 214 0.90 11.28 9.20
C ILE A 214 2.33 11.71 8.93
N VAL A 215 3.19 10.73 8.66
CA VAL A 215 4.55 10.97 8.18
C VAL A 215 4.52 10.99 6.65
N LYS A 216 4.92 12.10 6.05
CA LYS A 216 4.87 12.32 4.59
C LYS A 216 6.26 12.39 3.95
N THR A 217 7.33 12.32 4.74
CA THR A 217 8.70 12.53 4.28
C THR A 217 9.55 11.29 4.48
N LEU A 218 10.44 11.02 3.53
CA LEU A 218 11.44 9.96 3.66
C LEU A 218 12.48 10.36 4.71
N ARG A 219 13.01 9.37 5.43
CA ARG A 219 14.13 9.51 6.36
C ARG A 219 15.30 8.68 5.87
#